data_AF-T0LE73-F1
#
_entry.id   AF-T0LE73-F1
#
_cell.length_a   1.000
_cell.length_b   1.000
_cell.length_c   1.000
_cell.angle_alpha   90.00
_cell.angle_beta   90.00
_cell.angle_gamma   90.00
#
_symmetry.space_group_name_H-M   'P 1'
#
loop_
_entity.id
_entity.type
_entity.pdbx_description
1 polymer ?
#
loop_
_entity_poly.entity_id
_entity_poly.type
_entity_poly.pdbx_seq_one_letter_code
_entity_poly.pdbx_strand_id
1 'polypeptide(L)' 'MSVSALPAPQGALDVSSATGALIVPRMTTAQRDALTAVNGMIIYNTTTNQFNFREAGAWVTK' A
#
# COMPACT_ATOMS: atom_id res chain seq x y z
N MET A 1 8.96 34.33 -8.62
CA MET A 1 8.84 33.12 -7.80
C MET A 1 8.47 31.98 -8.74
N SER A 2 9.39 31.07 -9.04
CA SER A 2 9.10 29.90 -9.86
C SER A 2 8.36 28.88 -8.99
N VAL A 3 7.05 28.74 -9.21
CA VAL A 3 6.31 27.59 -8.67
C VAL A 3 6.81 26.36 -9.41
N SER A 4 7.48 25.45 -8.70
CA SER A 4 7.81 24.13 -9.26
C SER A 4 6.50 23.44 -9.58
N ALA A 5 6.21 23.23 -10.87
CA ALA A 5 5.03 22.47 -11.26
C ALA A 5 5.17 21.03 -10.74
N LEU A 6 4.12 20.52 -10.07
CA LEU A 6 4.05 19.11 -9.72
C LEU A 6 4.01 18.29 -11.02
N PRO A 7 4.67 17.11 -11.07
CA PRO A 7 4.55 16.21 -12.22
C PRO A 7 3.08 15.91 -12.55
N ALA A 8 2.78 15.72 -13.84
CA ALA A 8 1.45 15.28 -14.25
C ALA A 8 1.14 13.89 -13.68
N PRO A 9 -0.10 13.59 -13.25
CA PRO A 9 -0.46 12.28 -12.71
C PRO A 9 -0.21 11.15 -13.71
N GLN A 10 0.57 10.15 -13.30
CA GLN A 10 0.99 9.03 -14.15
C GLN A 10 0.09 7.78 -14.01
N GLY A 11 -1.00 7.88 -13.25
CA GLY A 11 -1.93 6.79 -13.02
C GLY A 11 -3.23 7.24 -12.35
N ALA A 12 -4.13 6.29 -12.11
CA ALA A 12 -5.40 6.55 -11.43
C ALA A 12 -5.21 7.08 -9.98
N LEU A 13 -4.08 6.72 -9.35
CA LEU A 13 -3.62 7.29 -8.10
C LEU A 13 -2.15 7.67 -8.24
N ASP A 14 -1.85 8.96 -8.15
CA ASP A 14 -0.50 9.50 -8.11
C ASP A 14 -0.39 10.45 -6.91
N VAL A 15 0.53 10.16 -6.00
CA VAL A 15 0.72 10.90 -4.75
C VAL A 15 2.12 11.51 -4.75
N SER A 16 2.21 12.78 -5.14
CA SER A 16 3.45 13.57 -5.05
C SER A 16 3.48 14.36 -3.75
N SER A 17 4.36 13.98 -2.81
CA SER A 17 4.57 14.69 -1.55
C SER A 17 6.05 14.75 -1.18
N ALA A 18 6.51 15.92 -0.73
CA ALA A 18 7.87 16.11 -0.20
C ALA A 18 7.95 15.94 1.33
N THR A 19 6.80 15.88 2.02
CA THR A 19 6.73 15.92 3.49
C THR A 19 5.89 14.82 4.12
N GLY A 20 5.15 14.05 3.31
CA GLY A 20 4.23 13.01 3.78
C GLY A 20 4.43 11.68 3.07
N ALA A 21 3.68 10.66 3.51
CA ALA A 21 3.70 9.32 2.96
C ALA A 21 2.29 8.74 2.84
N LEU A 22 2.10 7.81 1.92
CA LEU A 22 0.90 6.98 1.86
C LEU A 22 0.97 5.92 2.98
N ILE A 23 0.00 5.93 3.88
CA ILE A 23 -0.16 4.88 4.88
C ILE A 23 -1.22 3.89 4.38
N VAL A 24 -0.78 2.68 4.04
CA VAL A 24 -1.67 1.55 3.73
C VAL A 24 -2.28 0.97 5.01
N PRO A 25 -3.39 0.20 4.93
CA PRO A 25 -3.95 -0.47 6.10
C PRO A 25 -2.91 -1.30 6.85
N ARG A 26 -2.92 -1.18 8.19
CA ARG A 26 -1.99 -1.87 9.09
C ARG A 26 -2.77 -2.82 9.99
N MET A 27 -2.34 -4.07 10.06
CA MET A 27 -3.05 -5.10 10.82
C MET A 27 -2.13 -6.26 11.19
N THR A 28 -2.56 -7.10 12.15
CA THR A 28 -1.85 -8.34 12.47
C THR A 28 -2.08 -9.42 11.42
N THR A 29 -1.31 -10.50 11.48
CA THR A 29 -1.52 -11.68 10.62
C THR A 29 -2.93 -12.26 10.77
N ALA A 30 -3.43 -12.37 12.01
CA ALA A 30 -4.77 -12.88 12.27
C ALA A 30 -5.87 -11.98 11.67
N GLN A 31 -5.72 -10.66 11.75
CA GLN A 31 -6.67 -9.72 11.16
C GLN A 31 -6.64 -9.76 9.62
N ARG A 32 -5.46 -9.91 9.01
CA ARG A 32 -5.29 -10.10 7.57
C ARG A 32 -5.98 -11.37 7.09
N ASP A 33 -5.83 -12.46 7.83
CA ASP A 33 -6.40 -13.77 7.46
C ASP A 33 -7.91 -13.83 7.65
N ALA A 34 -8.49 -12.93 8.45
CA ALA A 34 -9.93 -12.76 8.58
C ALA A 34 -10.56 -11.95 7.43
N LEU A 35 -9.77 -11.36 6.52
CA LEU A 35 -10.29 -10.59 5.38
C LEU A 35 -10.85 -11.52 4.29
N THR A 36 -11.96 -11.10 3.66
CA THR A 36 -12.34 -11.57 2.32
C THR A 36 -11.37 -11.00 1.30
N ALA A 37 -10.21 -11.64 1.14
CA ALA A 37 -9.09 -11.10 0.38
C ALA A 37 -9.35 -11.09 -1.14
N VAL A 38 -8.97 -9.99 -1.78
CA VAL A 38 -9.05 -9.78 -3.24
C VAL A 38 -7.63 -9.56 -3.78
N ASN A 39 -7.32 -10.13 -4.94
CA ASN A 39 -6.02 -9.90 -5.59
C ASN A 39 -5.79 -8.41 -5.84
N GLY A 40 -4.59 -7.93 -5.56
CA GLY A 40 -4.21 -6.51 -5.62
C GLY A 40 -4.28 -5.77 -4.29
N MET A 41 -4.78 -6.39 -3.21
CA MET A 41 -4.69 -5.79 -1.87
C MET A 41 -3.23 -5.63 -1.42
N ILE A 42 -2.92 -4.48 -0.81
CA ILE A 42 -1.63 -4.16 -0.18
C ILE A 42 -1.90 -3.76 1.27
N ILE A 43 -1.24 -4.44 2.20
CA ILE A 43 -1.32 -4.12 3.64
C ILE A 43 0.07 -4.16 4.27
N TYR A 44 0.23 -3.53 5.43
CA TYR A 44 1.42 -3.71 6.27
C TYR A 44 1.07 -4.58 7.47
N ASN A 45 1.74 -5.74 7.59
CA ASN A 45 1.51 -6.71 8.64
C ASN A 45 2.36 -6.39 9.87
N THR A 46 1.72 -6.00 10.96
CA THR A 46 2.40 -5.59 12.20
C THR A 46 2.91 -6.77 13.03
N THR A 47 2.51 -8.01 12.71
CA THR A 47 3.09 -9.20 13.35
C THR A 47 4.44 -9.55 12.73
N THR A 48 4.56 -9.47 11.40
CA THR A 48 5.79 -9.81 10.67
C THR A 48 6.63 -8.59 10.31
N ASN A 49 6.13 -7.38 10.56
CA ASN A 49 6.72 -6.09 10.19
C ASN A 49 7.04 -5.97 8.69
N GLN A 50 6.17 -6.51 7.85
CA GLN A 50 6.38 -6.59 6.39
C GLN A 50 5.14 -6.16 5.63
N PHE A 51 5.34 -5.62 4.42
CA PHE A 51 4.26 -5.48 3.46
C PHE A 51 3.79 -6.86 3.01
N ASN A 52 2.48 -7.04 2.88
CA ASN A 52 1.88 -8.22 2.29
C ASN A 52 1.06 -7.80 1.08
N PHE A 53 1.25 -8.53 -0.01
CA PHE A 53 0.55 -8.34 -1.28
C PHE A 53 -0.33 -9.56 -1.51
N ARG A 54 -1.60 -9.34 -1.87
CA ARG A 54 -2.49 -10.44 -2.26
C ARG A 54 -2.33 -10.68 -3.76
N GLU A 55 -1.71 -11.79 -4.14
CA GLU A 55 -1.44 -12.14 -5.53
C GLU A 55 -1.82 -13.59 -5.79
N ALA A 56 -2.48 -13.87 -6.92
CA ALA A 56 -2.86 -15.23 -7.33
C ALA A 56 -3.53 -16.08 -6.21
N GLY A 57 -4.34 -15.44 -5.35
CA GLY A 57 -5.03 -16.11 -4.25
C GLY A 57 -4.19 -16.37 -2.99
N ALA A 58 -2.93 -15.89 -2.94
CA ALA A 58 -2.03 -16.05 -1.80
C ALA A 58 -1.50 -14.70 -1.29
N TRP A 59 -1.15 -14.64 -0.01
CA TRP A 59 -0.39 -13.53 0.54
C TRP A 59 1.10 -13.77 0.33
N VAL A 60 1.78 -12.82 -0.32
CA VAL A 60 3.23 -12.86 -0.55
C VAL A 60 3.91 -11.66 0.09
N THR A 61 5.19 -11.84 0.43
CA THR A 61 6.12 -10.77 0.82
C THR A 61 7.14 -10.63 -0.29
N LYS A 62 7.39 -9.40 -0.73
CA LYS A 62 8.37 -9.06 -1.76
C LYS A 62 9.16 -7.85 -1.32
#